data_AF-A0A3B8QSH2-F1
#
_entry.id   AF-A0A3B8QSH2-F1
#
_cell.length_a   1.000
_cell.length_b   1.000
_cell.length_c   1.000
_cell.angle_alpha   90.00
_cell.angle_beta   90.00
_cell.angle_gamma   90.00
#
_symmetry.space_group_name_H-M   'P 1'
#
loop_
_entity.id
_entity.type
_entity.pdbx_description
1 polymer ?
#
loop_
_entity_poly.entity_id
_entity_poly.type
_entity_poly.pdbx_seq_one_letter_code
_entity_poly.pdbx_strand_id
1 'polypeptide(L)'
;MTLDAWQKLKGHPQRVKPSDVAFIGLRSTEDPEDHLIAENDMRVHRVPEVRKKGLKAVVREVMKQLNDCDMVYVSFDVDSMDPSISEGTGTPVPGGFTLEEARGLLELFADEPKVKCIEFTEINPLLDKGGNAMGTAAFTLLQSTVYRLQERFGLRGSF
;
A
#
# COMPACT_ATOMS: atom_id res chain seq x y z
N MET A 1 3.00 9.75 33.15
CA MET A 1 4.26 10.13 32.48
C MET A 1 4.38 9.53 31.08
N THR A 2 4.25 8.22 30.87
CA THR A 2 4.32 7.60 29.52
C THR A 2 3.11 7.91 28.64
N LEU A 3 1.89 7.86 29.20
CA LEU A 3 0.67 8.18 28.45
C LEU A 3 0.65 9.64 27.95
N ASP A 4 1.06 10.60 28.79
CA ASP A 4 1.08 12.01 28.42
C ASP A 4 2.10 12.29 27.30
N ALA A 5 3.27 11.62 27.35
CA ALA A 5 4.26 11.69 26.29
C ALA A 5 3.72 11.09 24.98
N TRP A 6 3.01 9.96 25.06
CA TRP A 6 2.36 9.33 23.91
C TRP A 6 1.30 10.23 23.27
N GLN A 7 0.46 10.87 24.08
CA GLN A 7 -0.56 11.80 23.57
C GLN A 7 0.07 13.03 22.90
N LYS A 8 1.21 13.50 23.40
CA LYS A 8 1.98 14.57 22.73
C LYS A 8 2.56 14.09 21.40
N LEU A 9 3.10 12.87 21.34
CA LEU A 9 3.71 12.31 20.13
C LEU A 9 2.70 12.12 18.99
N LYS A 10 1.51 11.59 19.28
CA LYS A 10 0.45 11.39 18.27
C LYS A 10 -0.04 12.72 17.66
N GLY A 11 0.21 13.83 18.34
CA GLY A 11 -0.41 15.11 18.02
C GLY A 11 -1.91 15.10 18.35
N HIS A 12 -2.43 16.28 18.72
CA HIS A 12 -3.87 16.49 18.93
C HIS A 12 -4.32 17.71 18.12
N PRO A 13 -5.48 17.64 17.42
CA PRO A 13 -6.42 16.52 17.35
C PRO A 13 -5.98 15.40 16.38
N GLN A 14 -6.62 14.23 16.49
CA GLN A 14 -6.47 13.11 15.54
C GLN A 14 -6.78 13.59 14.11
N ARG A 15 -5.84 13.39 13.18
CA ARG A 15 -5.94 13.90 11.80
C ARG A 15 -6.50 12.90 10.80
N VAL A 16 -6.41 11.59 11.10
CA VAL A 16 -6.88 10.50 10.25
C VAL A 16 -7.85 9.65 11.05
N LYS A 17 -9.10 9.51 10.57
CA LYS A 17 -10.09 8.64 11.22
C LYS A 17 -9.87 7.19 10.75
N PRO A 18 -10.25 6.19 11.55
CA PRO A 18 -10.19 4.79 11.11
C PRO A 18 -10.95 4.51 9.81
N SER A 19 -12.08 5.21 9.59
CA SER A 19 -12.87 5.13 8.34
C SER A 19 -12.11 5.61 7.09
N ASP A 20 -11.10 6.46 7.30
CA ASP A 20 -10.30 7.08 6.24
C ASP A 20 -9.07 6.21 5.89
N VAL A 21 -8.99 5.00 6.45
CA VAL A 21 -7.92 4.03 6.21
C VAL A 21 -8.50 2.76 5.58
N ALA A 22 -7.87 2.29 4.50
CA ALA A 22 -8.21 1.03 3.85
C ALA A 22 -6.94 0.17 3.74
N PHE A 23 -6.99 -1.05 4.28
CA PHE A 23 -5.88 -1.99 4.15
C PHE A 23 -6.08 -2.91 2.94
N ILE A 24 -5.02 -3.16 2.19
CA ILE A 24 -5.02 -4.06 1.03
C ILE A 24 -3.84 -5.01 1.16
N GLY A 25 -4.09 -6.31 1.14
CA GLY A 25 -3.03 -7.33 1.25
C GLY A 25 -2.54 -7.61 2.67
N LEU A 26 -3.17 -7.03 3.71
CA LEU A 26 -2.85 -7.31 5.11
C LEU A 26 -3.03 -8.79 5.42
N ARG A 27 -1.99 -9.39 6.01
CA ARG A 27 -1.90 -10.85 6.21
C ARG A 27 -1.13 -11.31 7.44
N SER A 28 -0.42 -10.39 8.11
CA SER A 28 0.26 -10.65 9.37
C SER A 28 -0.08 -9.51 10.30
N THR A 29 -0.73 -9.85 11.41
CA THR A 29 -1.24 -8.92 12.43
C THR A 29 -1.05 -9.56 13.80
N GLU A 30 -0.98 -8.71 14.82
CA GLU A 30 -1.01 -9.12 16.22
C GLU A 30 -2.44 -8.96 16.81
N ASP A 31 -2.78 -9.72 17.86
CA ASP A 31 -4.11 -9.67 18.51
C ASP A 31 -4.60 -8.23 18.82
N PRO A 32 -3.76 -7.29 19.30
CA PRO A 32 -4.19 -5.91 19.53
C PRO A 32 -4.57 -5.16 18.26
N GLU A 33 -3.92 -5.46 17.12
CA GLU A 33 -4.22 -4.83 15.84
C GLU A 33 -5.55 -5.35 15.29
N ASP A 34 -5.77 -6.66 15.36
CA ASP A 34 -7.04 -7.27 14.96
C ASP A 34 -8.20 -6.75 15.83
N HIS A 35 -7.97 -6.56 17.13
CA HIS A 35 -8.95 -5.93 18.01
C HIS A 35 -9.31 -4.51 17.56
N LEU A 36 -8.32 -3.67 17.25
CA LEU A 36 -8.56 -2.30 16.81
C LEU A 36 -9.25 -2.24 15.43
N ILE A 37 -8.86 -3.12 14.51
CA ILE A 37 -9.50 -3.25 13.20
C ILE A 37 -10.99 -3.59 13.37
N ALA A 38 -11.31 -4.55 14.24
CA ALA A 38 -12.68 -4.96 14.50
C ALA A 38 -13.49 -3.90 15.25
N GLU A 39 -12.92 -3.30 16.29
CA GLU A 39 -13.56 -2.25 17.11
C GLU A 39 -13.94 -1.03 16.27
N ASN A 40 -13.11 -0.67 15.29
CA ASN A 40 -13.28 0.52 14.47
C ASN A 40 -13.92 0.23 13.09
N ASP A 41 -14.40 -1.00 12.85
CA ASP A 41 -14.97 -1.46 11.57
C ASP A 41 -14.08 -1.11 10.35
N MET A 42 -12.77 -1.29 10.50
CA MET A 42 -11.80 -0.94 9.46
C MET A 42 -11.84 -1.97 8.32
N ARG A 43 -11.87 -1.48 7.08
CA ARG A 43 -11.92 -2.35 5.91
C ARG A 43 -10.55 -2.95 5.59
N VAL A 44 -10.51 -4.28 5.51
CA VAL A 44 -9.34 -5.04 5.07
C VAL A 44 -9.66 -5.85 3.82
N HIS A 45 -9.02 -5.52 2.70
CA HIS A 45 -9.10 -6.25 1.44
C HIS A 45 -7.96 -7.27 1.34
N ARG A 46 -8.23 -8.51 1.75
CA ARG A 46 -7.22 -9.59 1.72
C ARG A 46 -6.93 -10.05 0.29
N VAL A 47 -5.70 -10.53 0.03
CA VAL A 47 -5.26 -10.95 -1.32
C VAL A 47 -6.25 -11.91 -2.02
N PRO A 48 -6.80 -12.96 -1.38
CA PRO A 48 -7.77 -13.84 -2.04
C PRO A 48 -9.08 -13.14 -2.42
N GLU A 49 -9.55 -12.18 -1.61
CA GLU A 49 -10.71 -11.35 -1.93
C GLU A 49 -10.41 -10.46 -3.13
N VAL A 50 -9.22 -9.83 -3.13
CA VAL A 50 -8.76 -8.96 -4.22
C VAL A 50 -8.70 -9.73 -5.54
N ARG A 51 -8.13 -10.93 -5.54
CA ARG A 51 -8.09 -11.83 -6.70
C ARG A 51 -9.48 -12.22 -7.19
N LYS A 52 -10.39 -12.57 -6.27
CA LYS A 52 -11.76 -12.97 -6.60
C LYS A 52 -12.58 -11.82 -7.19
N LYS A 53 -12.46 -10.60 -6.65
CA LYS A 53 -13.19 -9.42 -7.11
C LYS A 53 -12.56 -8.77 -8.34
N GLY A 54 -11.24 -8.88 -8.47
CA GLY A 54 -10.42 -8.16 -9.44
C GLY A 54 -9.97 -6.80 -8.91
N LEU A 55 -8.75 -6.40 -9.31
CA LEU A 55 -8.07 -5.19 -8.81
C LEU A 55 -8.92 -3.93 -8.97
N LYS A 56 -9.51 -3.73 -10.15
CA LYS A 56 -10.34 -2.55 -10.47
C LYS A 56 -11.57 -2.42 -9.59
N ALA A 57 -12.19 -3.53 -9.21
CA ALA A 57 -13.36 -3.51 -8.33
C ALA A 57 -12.96 -3.09 -6.91
N VAL A 58 -11.84 -3.61 -6.40
CA VAL A 58 -11.31 -3.24 -5.09
C VAL A 58 -10.89 -1.77 -5.04
N VAL A 59 -10.14 -1.29 -6.03
CA VAL A 59 -9.73 0.13 -6.07
C VAL A 59 -10.98 1.02 -6.08
N ARG A 60 -12.01 0.69 -6.86
CA ARG A 60 -13.28 1.43 -6.84
C ARG A 60 -13.97 1.41 -5.47
N GLU A 61 -14.00 0.26 -4.79
CA GLU A 61 -14.57 0.14 -3.45
C GLU A 61 -13.80 1.03 -2.44
N VAL A 62 -12.48 1.01 -2.49
CA VAL A 62 -11.60 1.84 -1.65
C VAL A 62 -11.83 3.32 -1.94
N MET A 63 -11.84 3.73 -3.20
CA MET A 63 -12.08 5.14 -3.56
C MET A 63 -13.49 5.62 -3.19
N LYS A 64 -14.48 4.70 -3.18
CA LYS A 64 -15.82 4.99 -2.67
C LYS A 64 -15.83 5.15 -1.15
N GLN A 65 -15.10 4.31 -0.41
CA GLN A 65 -14.94 4.45 1.04
C GLN A 65 -14.31 5.81 1.38
N LEU A 66 -13.28 6.21 0.62
CA LEU A 66 -12.54 7.44 0.83
C LEU A 66 -13.16 8.65 0.11
N ASN A 67 -14.45 8.58 -0.28
CA ASN A 67 -15.07 9.63 -1.08
C ASN A 67 -15.15 10.98 -0.35
N ASP A 68 -15.21 10.99 0.98
CA ASP A 68 -15.26 12.22 1.77
C ASP A 68 -13.88 12.83 2.02
N CYS A 69 -12.80 12.13 1.64
CA CYS A 69 -11.43 12.66 1.69
C CYS A 69 -11.14 13.56 0.48
N ASP A 70 -10.49 14.70 0.70
CA ASP A 70 -10.04 15.58 -0.40
C ASP A 70 -8.84 15.00 -1.16
N MET A 71 -8.00 14.25 -0.45
CA MET A 71 -6.77 13.66 -0.96
C MET A 71 -6.60 12.24 -0.41
N VAL A 72 -5.99 11.38 -1.21
CA VAL A 72 -5.62 10.01 -0.86
C VAL A 72 -4.09 9.88 -0.93
N TYR A 73 -3.53 9.28 0.11
CA TYR A 73 -2.13 8.91 0.23
C TYR A 73 -2.03 7.39 0.16
N VAL A 74 -1.23 6.87 -0.77
CA VAL A 74 -0.96 5.44 -0.89
C VAL A 74 0.42 5.16 -0.31
N SER A 75 0.50 4.43 0.80
CA SER A 75 1.76 3.87 1.29
C SER A 75 1.85 2.43 0.82
N PHE A 76 2.77 2.16 -0.12
CA PHE A 76 3.01 0.84 -0.67
C PHE A 76 4.24 0.22 0.01
N ASP A 77 3.96 -0.75 0.87
CA ASP A 77 4.98 -1.64 1.41
C ASP A 77 5.35 -2.69 0.36
N VAL A 78 6.62 -2.76 -0.02
CA VAL A 78 7.09 -3.78 -0.98
C VAL A 78 6.94 -5.19 -0.41
N ASP A 79 6.89 -5.34 0.91
CA ASP A 79 6.60 -6.59 1.57
C ASP A 79 5.16 -7.07 1.35
N SER A 80 4.25 -6.25 0.82
CA SER A 80 2.92 -6.68 0.42
C SER A 80 2.95 -7.69 -0.74
N MET A 81 4.08 -7.75 -1.46
CA MET A 81 4.34 -8.72 -2.50
C MET A 81 4.70 -10.10 -1.95
N ASP A 82 4.53 -11.13 -2.78
CA ASP A 82 4.89 -12.48 -2.40
C ASP A 82 6.42 -12.65 -2.29
N PRO A 83 6.95 -13.31 -1.22
CA PRO A 83 8.39 -13.50 -1.03
C PRO A 83 9.09 -14.28 -2.16
N SER A 84 8.35 -14.98 -3.03
CA SER A 84 8.92 -15.59 -4.24
C SER A 84 9.55 -14.57 -5.20
N ILE A 85 9.21 -13.28 -5.08
CA ILE A 85 9.85 -12.19 -5.83
C ILE A 85 11.19 -11.80 -5.21
N SER A 86 11.27 -11.76 -3.88
CA SER A 86 12.48 -11.44 -3.14
C SER A 86 12.30 -11.76 -1.65
N GLU A 87 13.36 -12.28 -1.02
CA GLU A 87 13.48 -12.42 0.44
C GLU A 87 13.91 -11.10 1.13
N GLY A 88 14.05 -10.03 0.35
CA GLY A 88 14.66 -8.75 0.71
C GLY A 88 13.82 -7.84 1.61
N THR A 89 12.96 -8.41 2.46
CA THR A 89 12.16 -7.70 3.46
C THR A 89 12.43 -8.24 4.86
N GLY A 90 12.15 -7.45 5.89
CA GLY A 90 12.35 -7.88 7.28
C GLY A 90 11.44 -9.04 7.71
N THR A 91 10.30 -9.23 7.04
CA THR A 91 9.19 -10.11 7.47
C THR A 91 8.49 -10.78 6.28
N PRO A 92 9.10 -11.79 5.63
CA PRO A 92 8.50 -12.45 4.48
C PRO A 92 7.29 -13.30 4.89
N VAL A 93 6.10 -12.97 4.38
CA VAL A 93 4.85 -13.72 4.60
C VAL A 93 4.29 -14.23 3.26
N PRO A 94 4.16 -15.55 3.06
CA PRO A 94 3.64 -16.15 1.82
C PRO A 94 2.21 -15.72 1.47
N GLY A 95 1.85 -15.81 0.18
CA GLY A 95 0.50 -15.50 -0.30
C GLY A 95 0.28 -14.01 -0.57
N GLY A 96 1.36 -13.26 -0.78
CA GLY A 96 1.33 -11.85 -1.14
C GLY A 96 0.91 -11.61 -2.60
N PHE A 97 0.95 -10.36 -3.03
CA PHE A 97 0.70 -10.00 -4.42
C PHE A 97 1.85 -10.42 -5.33
N THR A 98 1.51 -10.88 -6.53
CA THR A 98 2.51 -10.99 -7.60
C THR A 98 2.94 -9.60 -8.07
N LEU A 99 4.09 -9.50 -8.75
CA LEU A 99 4.58 -8.23 -9.31
C LEU A 99 3.55 -7.58 -10.23
N GLU A 100 2.85 -8.39 -11.04
CA GLU A 100 1.81 -7.93 -11.96
C GLU A 100 0.57 -7.41 -11.23
N GLU A 101 0.17 -8.05 -10.12
CA GLU A 101 -0.96 -7.59 -9.30
C GLU A 101 -0.62 -6.28 -8.58
N ALA A 102 0.58 -6.18 -8.00
CA ALA A 102 1.08 -4.96 -7.38
C ALA A 102 1.16 -3.82 -8.40
N ARG A 103 1.70 -4.08 -9.59
CA ARG A 103 1.72 -3.11 -10.70
C ARG A 103 0.31 -2.65 -11.05
N GLY A 104 -0.62 -3.58 -11.24
CA GLY A 104 -2.01 -3.26 -11.56
C GLY A 104 -2.69 -2.40 -10.50
N LEU A 105 -2.47 -2.68 -9.21
CA LEU A 105 -2.99 -1.85 -8.12
C LEU A 105 -2.41 -0.43 -8.15
N LEU A 106 -1.08 -0.31 -8.28
CA LEU A 106 -0.40 0.97 -8.31
C LEU A 106 -0.80 1.82 -9.53
N GLU A 107 -0.91 1.22 -10.72
CA GLU A 107 -1.40 1.90 -11.93
C GLU A 107 -2.84 2.38 -11.75
N LEU A 108 -3.72 1.54 -11.20
CA LEU A 108 -5.12 1.93 -10.94
C LEU A 108 -5.23 3.07 -9.92
N PHE A 109 -4.43 3.06 -8.85
CA PHE A 109 -4.39 4.18 -7.91
C PHE A 109 -3.76 5.44 -8.53
N ALA A 110 -2.75 5.28 -9.38
CA ALA A 110 -2.14 6.40 -10.11
C ALA A 110 -3.14 7.10 -11.03
N ASP A 111 -4.14 6.39 -11.56
CA ASP A 111 -5.22 6.97 -12.37
C ASP A 111 -6.25 7.78 -11.54
N GLU A 112 -6.32 7.58 -10.22
CA GLU A 112 -7.38 8.16 -9.39
C GLU A 112 -7.14 9.65 -9.06
N PRO A 113 -8.07 10.57 -9.42
CA PRO A 113 -7.92 12.02 -9.25
C PRO A 113 -7.50 12.49 -7.86
N LYS A 114 -8.00 11.80 -6.83
CA LYS A 114 -7.75 12.12 -5.42
C LYS A 114 -6.43 11.59 -4.89
N VAL A 115 -5.80 10.60 -5.54
CA VAL A 115 -4.47 10.13 -5.17
C VAL A 115 -3.45 11.22 -5.50
N LYS A 116 -2.76 11.71 -4.45
CA LYS A 116 -1.77 12.80 -4.54
C LYS A 116 -0.34 12.36 -4.25
N CYS A 117 -0.18 11.21 -3.61
CA CYS A 117 1.11 10.64 -3.28
C CYS A 117 1.02 9.12 -3.30
N ILE A 118 2.07 8.50 -3.84
CA ILE A 118 2.33 7.07 -3.76
C ILE A 118 3.76 6.94 -3.23
N GLU A 119 3.89 6.42 -2.02
CA GLU A 119 5.15 6.17 -1.34
C GLU A 119 5.50 4.68 -1.46
N PHE A 120 6.79 4.38 -1.64
CA PHE A 120 7.33 3.02 -1.59
C PHE A 120 8.20 2.89 -0.35
N THR A 121 7.95 1.89 0.50
CA THR A 121 8.69 1.64 1.75
C THR A 121 9.28 0.23 1.81
N GLU A 122 10.09 -0.05 2.84
CA GLU A 122 10.70 -1.36 3.17
C GLU A 122 11.60 -1.98 2.08
N ILE A 123 12.21 -1.16 1.24
CA ILE A 123 13.17 -1.62 0.23
C ILE A 123 14.53 -1.82 0.90
N ASN A 124 14.91 -3.08 1.15
CA ASN A 124 16.24 -3.42 1.69
C ASN A 124 17.01 -4.41 0.79
N PRO A 125 17.78 -3.91 -0.20
CA PRO A 125 18.56 -4.75 -1.11
C PRO A 125 19.59 -5.66 -0.44
N LEU A 126 20.03 -5.33 0.79
CA LEU A 126 21.08 -6.09 1.47
C LEU A 126 20.58 -7.44 2.01
N LEU A 127 19.27 -7.63 2.10
CA LEU A 127 18.66 -8.89 2.55
C LEU A 127 18.51 -9.91 1.40
N ASP A 128 18.67 -9.49 0.16
CA ASP A 128 18.67 -10.38 -1.00
C ASP A 128 19.97 -11.18 -1.10
N LYS A 129 19.91 -12.48 -0.79
CA LYS A 129 21.08 -13.38 -0.84
C LYS A 129 21.63 -13.64 -2.25
N GLY A 130 20.90 -13.24 -3.30
CA GLY A 130 21.20 -13.55 -4.70
C GLY A 130 21.36 -12.34 -5.64
N GLY A 131 21.32 -11.10 -5.13
CA GLY A 131 21.40 -9.90 -5.98
C GLY A 131 20.59 -8.72 -5.43
N ASN A 132 19.93 -7.99 -6.32
CA ASN A 132 19.10 -6.82 -5.99
C ASN A 132 17.65 -7.02 -6.47
N ALA A 133 17.09 -8.21 -6.24
CA ALA A 133 15.78 -8.60 -6.77
C ALA A 133 14.67 -7.67 -6.26
N MET A 134 14.69 -7.32 -4.97
CA MET A 134 13.78 -6.35 -4.37
C MET A 134 13.90 -4.98 -5.03
N GLY A 135 15.12 -4.47 -5.17
CA GLY A 135 15.36 -3.16 -5.76
C GLY A 135 14.92 -3.12 -7.22
N THR A 136 15.17 -4.18 -8.00
CA THR A 136 14.71 -4.29 -9.39
C THR A 136 13.19 -4.37 -9.47
N ALA A 137 12.53 -5.15 -8.61
CA ALA A 137 11.07 -5.23 -8.55
C ALA A 137 10.45 -3.88 -8.18
N ALA A 138 10.92 -3.25 -7.10
CA ALA A 138 10.45 -1.94 -6.66
C ALA A 138 10.67 -0.86 -7.73
N PHE A 139 11.84 -0.85 -8.40
CA PHE A 139 12.12 0.08 -9.49
C PHE A 139 11.20 -0.15 -10.69
N THR A 140 10.91 -1.40 -11.05
CA THR A 140 9.97 -1.74 -12.13
C THR A 140 8.57 -1.21 -11.84
N LEU A 141 8.09 -1.38 -10.60
CA LEU A 141 6.80 -0.87 -10.17
C LEU A 141 6.76 0.66 -10.14
N LEU A 142 7.84 1.29 -9.66
CA LEU A 142 7.98 2.74 -9.63
C LEU A 142 7.94 3.32 -11.04
N GLN A 143 8.68 2.75 -12.00
CA GLN A 143 8.69 3.20 -13.39
C GLN A 143 7.29 3.12 -14.02
N SER A 144 6.59 1.99 -13.86
CA SER A 144 5.21 1.84 -14.36
C SER A 144 4.27 2.87 -13.72
N THR A 145 4.37 3.07 -12.40
CA THR A 145 3.56 4.05 -11.67
C THR A 145 3.80 5.46 -12.17
N VAL A 146 5.06 5.86 -12.37
CA VAL A 146 5.39 7.20 -12.85
C VAL A 146 4.97 7.38 -14.31
N TYR A 147 5.10 6.36 -15.16
CA TYR A 147 4.60 6.40 -16.53
C TYR A 147 3.09 6.69 -16.56
N ARG A 148 2.30 6.00 -15.72
CA ARG A 148 0.86 6.28 -15.61
C ARG A 148 0.55 7.69 -15.13
N LEU A 149 1.27 8.16 -14.11
CA LEU A 149 1.11 9.55 -13.64
C LEU A 149 1.43 10.55 -14.75
N GLN A 150 2.48 10.32 -15.53
CA GLN A 150 2.83 11.17 -16.67
C GLN A 150 1.72 11.19 -17.73
N GLU A 151 1.15 10.02 -18.08
CA GLU A 151 0.00 9.95 -18.99
C GLU A 151 -1.19 10.75 -18.45
N ARG A 152 -1.55 10.55 -17.19
CA ARG A 152 -2.66 11.25 -16.52
C ARG A 152 -2.47 12.77 -16.50
N PHE A 153 -1.26 13.25 -16.25
CA PHE A 153 -0.95 14.69 -16.20
C PHE A 153 -0.57 15.29 -17.56
N GLY A 154 -0.52 14.49 -18.63
CA GLY A 154 -0.06 14.92 -19.95
C GLY A 154 1.41 15.37 -19.97
N LEU A 155 2.22 14.88 -19.03
CA LEU A 155 3.64 15.20 -18.94
C LEU A 155 4.41 14.34 -19.95
N ARG A 156 5.10 14.98 -20.89
CA ARG A 156 6.01 14.28 -21.80
C ARG A 156 7.40 14.20 -21.18
N GLY A 157 7.85 13.00 -20.83
CA GLY A 157 9.23 12.75 -20.38
C GLY A 157 9.60 11.29 -20.45
N SER A 158 10.69 10.97 -21.15
CA SER A 158 11.35 9.66 -21.13
C SER A 158 12.29 9.57 -19.92
N PHE A 159 12.29 8.45 -19.21
CA PHE A 159 13.38 8.04 -18.33
C PHE A 159 14.53 7.45 -19.13
#